data_AF-A0A2P5X062-F1
#
_entry.id   AF-A0A2P5X062-F1
#
_cell.length_a   1.000
_cell.length_b   1.000
_cell.length_c   1.000
_cell.angle_alpha   90.00
_cell.angle_beta   90.00
_cell.angle_gamma   90.00
#
_symmetry.space_group_name_H-M   'P 1'
#
loop_
_entity.id
_entity.type
_entity.pdbx_description
1 polymer ?
#
loop_
_entity_poly.entity_id
_entity_poly.type
_entity_poly.pdbx_seq_one_letter_code
_entity_poly.pdbx_strand_id
1 'polypeptide(L)'
;MNPVHFQPAPPPPWFPMLLPEPPNSSTFLETRNVRDPLENCKIPSILPTPCMQKELEILMMIKDGSMDLSVSEFLKYLEDRRIDLETQELLSVEEANALMSKLRALLEPFRYVVDEGIPREEKSAVASLTNKIKKSKRNNLWRKRKQKRIAELLAKVVFLGFSMKEIAKLKAKEEKKRLESELVMHVRIMNNLIKLTEKLMSGELGRLPRTLRAARFSLILPLDAKNSKVLFSLVFVSSLGNDY
;
A
#
# COMPACT_ATOMS: atom_id res chain seq x y z
N MET A 1 56.83 45.86 7.01
CA MET A 1 56.27 46.06 8.37
C MET A 1 55.44 44.83 8.71
N ASN A 2 55.66 44.22 9.87
CA ASN A 2 54.95 43.02 10.32
C ASN A 2 53.65 43.40 11.04
N PRO A 3 52.54 42.65 10.89
CA PRO A 3 51.31 42.93 11.60
C PRO A 3 51.41 42.43 13.05
N VAL A 4 51.09 43.31 13.99
CA VAL A 4 51.06 42.99 15.43
C VAL A 4 49.81 42.17 15.72
N HIS A 5 49.99 40.94 16.22
CA HIS A 5 48.90 40.14 16.77
C HIS A 5 48.43 40.74 18.10
N PHE A 6 47.21 41.26 18.14
CA PHE A 6 46.54 41.57 19.39
C PHE A 6 46.13 40.26 20.09
N GLN A 7 46.74 39.99 21.24
CA GLN A 7 46.23 39.02 22.21
C GLN A 7 45.33 39.76 23.20
N PRO A 8 44.05 39.37 23.39
CA PRO A 8 43.20 39.97 24.42
C PRO A 8 43.73 39.57 25.81
N ALA A 9 43.91 40.55 26.70
CA ALA A 9 44.28 40.28 28.09
C ALA A 9 43.14 39.55 28.83
N PRO A 10 43.44 38.66 29.80
CA PRO A 10 42.42 38.02 30.62
C PRO A 10 41.63 39.09 31.41
N PRO A 11 40.30 38.99 31.47
CA PRO A 11 39.48 39.99 32.15
C PRO A 11 39.77 40.02 33.67
N PRO A 12 39.71 41.19 34.32
CA PRO A 12 39.92 41.34 35.76
C PRO A 12 38.96 40.46 36.58
N PRO A 13 39.39 39.94 37.76
CA PRO A 13 38.61 39.00 38.56
C PRO A 13 37.30 39.55 39.16
N TRP A 14 37.07 40.87 39.06
CA TRP A 14 35.86 41.54 39.52
C TRP A 14 34.88 41.87 38.39
N PHE A 15 35.18 41.51 37.14
CA PHE A 15 34.17 41.56 36.08
C PHE A 15 33.03 40.63 36.45
N PRO A 16 31.76 41.10 36.51
CA PRO A 16 30.63 40.21 36.68
C PRO A 16 30.69 39.15 35.58
N MET A 17 30.76 37.87 35.94
CA MET A 17 30.54 36.78 34.98
C MET A 17 29.20 37.08 34.31
N LEU A 18 29.23 37.56 33.07
CA LEU A 18 28.02 37.58 32.26
C LEU A 18 27.49 36.15 32.25
N LEU A 19 26.19 36.06 32.54
CA LEU A 19 25.40 34.83 32.43
C LEU A 19 25.84 34.08 31.16
N PRO A 20 26.09 32.75 31.22
CA PRO A 20 26.49 31.99 30.03
C PRO A 20 25.59 32.37 28.87
N GLU A 21 26.18 32.79 27.75
CA GLU A 21 25.40 33.11 26.55
C GLU A 21 24.41 31.97 26.28
N PRO A 22 23.14 32.28 25.97
CA PRO A 22 22.15 31.25 25.71
C PRO A 22 22.73 30.32 24.63
N PRO A 23 22.67 28.99 24.85
CA PRO A 23 23.36 28.03 24.00
C PRO A 23 22.92 28.23 22.56
N ASN A 24 23.91 28.42 21.67
CA ASN A 24 23.80 28.49 20.21
C ASN A 24 22.44 27.96 19.71
N SER A 25 21.55 28.89 19.38
CA SER A 25 20.09 28.76 19.26
C SER A 25 19.57 27.67 18.32
N SER A 26 20.43 27.12 17.45
CA SER A 26 20.14 25.94 16.62
C SER A 26 19.95 24.66 17.44
N THR A 27 20.69 24.52 18.55
CA THR A 27 20.66 23.31 19.38
C THR A 27 19.43 23.22 20.27
N PHE A 28 18.75 24.35 20.54
CA PHE A 28 17.53 24.41 21.35
C PHE A 28 16.41 23.55 20.76
N LEU A 29 16.17 23.63 19.46
CA LEU A 29 15.11 22.85 18.79
C LEU A 29 15.52 21.42 18.42
N GLU A 30 16.81 21.11 18.48
CA GLU A 30 17.37 19.80 18.06
C GLU A 30 17.54 18.84 19.25
N THR A 31 17.61 19.38 20.47
CA THR A 31 17.88 18.64 21.70
C THR A 31 16.66 17.90 22.27
N ARG A 32 16.97 16.84 23.02
CA ARG A 32 16.04 16.01 23.82
C ARG A 32 15.13 16.86 24.73
N ASN A 33 15.57 18.05 25.10
CA ASN A 33 14.90 19.01 25.98
C ASN A 33 13.55 19.55 25.47
N VAL A 34 13.27 19.54 24.15
CA VAL A 34 11.96 19.95 23.59
C VAL A 34 11.09 18.74 23.25
N ARG A 35 11.71 17.57 23.03
CA ARG A 35 11.00 16.32 22.74
C ARG A 35 10.30 15.76 23.97
N ASP A 36 10.96 15.74 25.13
CA ASP A 36 10.39 15.17 26.35
C ASP A 36 9.16 15.96 26.86
N PRO A 37 9.15 17.31 26.89
CA PRO A 37 7.94 18.08 27.18
C PRO A 37 6.82 17.88 26.17
N LEU A 38 7.14 17.77 24.86
CA LEU A 38 6.15 17.60 23.81
C LEU A 38 5.51 16.21 23.81
N GLU A 39 6.30 15.17 24.14
CA GLU A 39 5.81 13.82 24.40
C GLU A 39 4.96 13.76 25.66
N ASN A 40 5.35 14.48 26.73
CA ASN A 40 4.53 14.67 27.92
C ASN A 40 3.24 15.46 27.62
N CYS A 41 3.24 16.36 26.64
CA CYS A 41 2.08 17.09 26.13
C CYS A 41 1.11 16.22 25.31
N LYS A 42 1.28 14.89 25.20
CA LYS A 42 0.30 13.99 24.58
C LYS A 42 -0.96 13.82 25.44
N ILE A 43 -1.72 14.92 25.54
CA ILE A 43 -3.15 15.24 25.39
C ILE A 43 -4.26 14.62 26.27
N PRO A 44 -4.44 13.31 26.58
CA PRO A 44 -5.59 12.93 27.41
C PRO A 44 -5.47 13.29 28.91
N SER A 45 -4.26 13.44 29.43
CA SER A 45 -4.00 13.65 30.88
C SER A 45 -3.80 15.11 31.30
N ILE A 46 -3.81 16.04 30.33
CA ILE A 46 -3.46 17.46 30.54
C ILE A 46 -4.61 18.39 30.17
N LEU A 47 -5.50 17.98 29.27
CA LEU A 47 -6.74 18.71 29.07
C LEU A 47 -7.58 18.65 30.35
N PRO A 48 -8.22 19.75 30.77
CA PRO A 48 -9.19 19.71 31.84
C PRO A 48 -10.18 18.59 31.53
N THR A 49 -10.38 17.67 32.47
CA THR A 49 -11.36 16.62 32.24
C THR A 49 -12.74 17.27 32.12
N PRO A 50 -13.64 16.79 31.23
CA PRO A 50 -14.99 17.31 31.14
C PRO A 50 -15.75 17.30 32.48
N CYS A 51 -15.34 16.42 33.39
CA CYS A 51 -15.81 16.34 34.77
C CYS A 51 -15.43 17.59 35.57
N MET A 52 -14.13 17.93 35.62
CA MET A 52 -13.64 19.12 36.35
C MET A 52 -14.22 20.42 35.80
N GLN A 53 -14.38 20.54 34.47
CA GLN A 53 -14.98 21.74 33.88
C GLN A 53 -16.44 21.92 34.30
N LYS A 54 -17.22 20.84 34.22
CA LYS A 54 -18.65 20.85 34.59
C LYS A 54 -18.86 21.07 36.09
N GLU A 55 -17.97 20.52 36.91
CA GLU A 55 -17.98 20.74 38.36
C GLU A 55 -17.72 22.20 38.74
N LEU A 56 -16.68 22.82 38.19
CA LEU A 56 -16.39 24.25 38.41
C LEU A 56 -17.51 25.16 37.89
N GLU A 57 -18.15 24.79 36.78
CA GLU A 57 -19.31 25.50 36.24
C GLU A 57 -20.51 25.45 37.20
N ILE A 58 -20.80 24.27 37.77
CA ILE A 58 -21.87 24.11 38.77
C ILE A 58 -21.57 24.91 40.04
N LEU A 59 -20.32 24.89 40.53
CA LEU A 59 -19.90 25.68 41.69
C LEU A 59 -20.08 27.19 41.46
N MET A 60 -19.79 27.67 40.25
CA MET A 60 -20.02 29.07 39.87
C MET A 60 -21.52 29.40 39.83
N MET A 61 -22.36 28.53 39.28
CA MET A 61 -23.82 28.71 39.27
C MET A 61 -24.42 28.79 40.67
N ILE A 62 -23.92 27.97 41.62
CA ILE A 62 -24.32 28.02 43.03
C ILE A 62 -23.98 29.38 43.64
N LYS A 63 -22.76 29.88 43.37
CA LYS A 63 -22.29 31.18 43.87
C LYS A 63 -23.08 32.36 43.32
N ASP A 64 -23.55 32.26 42.08
CA ASP A 64 -24.41 33.25 41.43
C ASP A 64 -25.88 33.15 41.85
N GLY A 65 -26.25 32.18 42.70
CA GLY A 65 -27.60 31.97 43.19
C GLY A 65 -28.55 31.33 42.17
N SER A 66 -28.03 30.76 41.09
CA SER A 66 -28.82 30.06 40.07
C SER A 66 -29.13 28.62 40.51
N MET A 67 -30.42 28.28 40.61
CA MET A 67 -30.88 26.98 41.11
C MET A 67 -31.44 26.09 39.98
N ASP A 68 -30.53 25.56 39.15
CA ASP A 68 -30.88 24.64 38.07
C ASP A 68 -30.96 23.17 38.53
N LEU A 69 -31.55 22.32 37.69
CA LEU A 69 -31.69 20.88 37.96
C LEU A 69 -30.34 20.20 38.21
N SER A 70 -29.29 20.62 37.50
CA SER A 70 -27.91 20.15 37.67
C SER A 70 -27.29 20.57 39.00
N VAL A 71 -27.60 21.76 39.48
CA VAL A 71 -27.15 22.27 40.79
C VAL A 71 -27.80 21.47 41.92
N SER A 72 -29.10 21.22 41.82
CA SER A 72 -29.82 20.41 42.81
C SER A 72 -29.30 18.96 42.88
N GLU A 73 -28.98 18.34 41.73
CA GLU A 73 -28.41 17.00 41.68
C GLU A 73 -27.01 16.96 42.31
N PHE A 74 -26.18 17.98 42.07
CA PHE A 74 -24.84 18.10 42.64
C PHE A 74 -24.85 18.32 44.15
N LEU A 75 -25.72 19.19 44.66
CA LEU A 75 -25.85 19.41 46.11
C LEU A 75 -26.32 18.14 46.83
N LYS A 76 -27.29 17.43 46.26
CA LYS A 76 -27.73 16.14 46.80
C LYS A 76 -26.60 15.12 46.81
N TYR A 77 -25.78 15.07 45.76
CA TYR A 77 -24.62 14.20 45.70
C TYR A 77 -23.59 14.51 46.81
N LEU A 78 -23.34 15.79 47.09
CA LEU A 78 -22.44 16.19 48.19
C LEU A 78 -23.01 15.82 49.56
N GLU A 79 -24.32 16.02 49.76
CA GLU A 79 -25.02 15.65 51.00
C GLU A 79 -24.98 14.13 51.24
N ASP A 80 -25.28 13.32 50.21
CA ASP A 80 -25.20 11.85 50.25
C ASP A 80 -23.80 11.36 50.62
N ARG A 81 -22.76 12.10 50.21
CA ARG A 81 -21.34 11.79 50.45
C ARG A 81 -20.78 12.44 51.71
N ARG A 82 -21.58 13.25 52.42
CA ARG A 82 -21.17 14.08 53.57
C ARG A 82 -19.95 14.96 53.28
N ILE A 83 -19.90 15.51 52.07
CA ILE A 83 -18.85 16.46 51.64
C ILE A 83 -19.40 17.86 51.83
N ASP A 84 -18.64 18.71 52.49
CA ASP A 84 -19.00 20.12 52.65
C ASP A 84 -18.73 20.90 51.37
N LEU A 85 -19.62 21.82 51.02
CA LEU A 85 -19.54 22.58 49.77
C LEU A 85 -18.26 23.44 49.71
N GLU A 86 -17.88 24.09 50.81
CA GLU A 86 -16.67 24.93 50.86
C GLU A 86 -15.42 24.06 50.70
N THR A 87 -15.41 22.85 51.29
CA THR A 87 -14.30 21.91 51.10
C THR A 87 -14.19 21.43 49.65
N GLN A 88 -15.31 21.16 48.97
CA GLN A 88 -15.31 20.72 47.57
C GLN A 88 -14.89 21.84 46.62
N GLU A 89 -15.34 23.08 46.86
CA GLU A 89 -14.90 24.26 46.10
C GLU A 89 -13.39 24.45 46.20
N LEU A 90 -12.85 24.37 47.42
CA LEU A 90 -11.41 24.52 47.66
C LEU A 90 -10.60 23.46 46.91
N LEU A 91 -10.99 22.18 47.03
CA LEU A 91 -10.32 21.06 46.35
C LEU A 91 -10.36 21.19 44.82
N SER A 92 -11.52 21.56 44.27
CA SER A 92 -11.71 21.72 42.82
C SER A 92 -10.84 22.84 42.26
N VAL A 93 -10.75 23.96 42.98
CA VAL A 93 -9.91 25.11 42.60
C VAL A 93 -8.43 24.78 42.73
N GLU A 94 -8.02 24.07 43.79
CA GLU A 94 -6.63 23.63 43.97
C GLU A 94 -6.18 22.67 42.87
N GLU A 95 -7.02 21.69 42.51
CA GLU A 95 -6.76 20.75 41.42
C GLU A 95 -6.66 21.46 40.07
N ALA A 96 -7.55 22.42 39.80
CA ALA A 96 -7.48 23.26 38.61
C ALA A 96 -6.22 24.12 38.56
N ASN A 97 -5.81 24.72 39.68
CA ASN A 97 -4.58 25.51 39.78
C ASN A 97 -3.31 24.66 39.61
N ALA A 98 -3.30 23.43 40.14
CA ALA A 98 -2.22 22.48 39.94
C ALA A 98 -2.10 22.08 38.45
N LEU A 99 -3.24 21.82 37.80
CA LEU A 99 -3.29 21.53 36.36
C LEU A 99 -2.77 22.72 35.53
N MET A 100 -3.24 23.92 35.83
CA MET A 100 -2.81 25.15 35.15
C MET A 100 -1.32 25.43 35.36
N SER A 101 -0.79 25.16 36.56
CA SER A 101 0.65 25.29 36.86
C SER A 101 1.48 24.28 36.07
N LYS A 102 1.00 23.04 35.94
CA LYS A 102 1.63 22.00 35.12
C LYS A 102 1.63 22.37 33.63
N LEU A 103 0.50 22.87 33.13
CA LEU A 103 0.38 23.39 31.76
C LEU A 103 1.36 24.54 31.52
N ARG A 104 1.45 25.50 32.45
CA ARG A 104 2.38 26.63 32.36
C ARG A 104 3.83 26.14 32.32
N ALA A 105 4.22 25.21 33.19
CA ALA A 105 5.57 24.65 33.20
C ALA A 105 5.94 23.92 31.89
N LEU A 106 4.97 23.22 31.27
CA LEU A 106 5.16 22.56 29.98
C LEU A 106 5.25 23.55 28.80
N LEU A 107 4.56 24.68 28.91
CA LEU A 107 4.55 25.73 27.89
C LEU A 107 5.70 26.73 28.04
N GLU A 108 6.35 26.79 29.20
CA GLU A 108 7.46 27.69 29.50
C GLU A 108 8.59 27.64 28.45
N PRO A 109 9.05 26.45 27.97
CA PRO A 109 10.06 26.36 26.92
C PRO A 109 9.61 26.98 25.59
N PHE A 110 8.31 27.13 25.37
CA PHE A 110 7.75 27.71 24.14
C PHE A 110 7.42 29.19 24.27
N ARG A 111 7.45 29.79 25.47
CA ARG A 111 7.23 31.24 25.65
C ARG A 111 8.24 32.07 24.88
N TYR A 112 9.47 31.58 24.81
CA TYR A 112 10.51 32.18 24.00
C TYR A 112 10.12 32.28 22.52
N VAL A 113 9.29 31.37 21.97
CA VAL A 113 8.81 31.41 20.58
C VAL A 113 7.66 32.41 20.35
N VAL A 114 7.01 32.89 21.41
CA VAL A 114 5.89 33.84 21.33
C VAL A 114 6.36 35.30 21.56
N ASP A 115 7.55 35.49 22.14
CA ASP A 115 8.11 36.82 22.40
C ASP A 115 8.53 37.54 21.10
N GLU A 116 8.24 38.83 20.97
CA GLU A 116 8.55 39.62 19.75
C GLU A 116 10.07 39.69 19.50
N GLY A 117 10.87 39.60 20.58
CA GLY A 117 12.33 39.75 20.62
C GLY A 117 13.17 38.57 20.09
N ILE A 118 12.55 37.53 19.55
CA ILE A 118 13.26 36.32 19.10
C ILE A 118 14.28 36.60 17.97
N PRO A 119 15.52 36.08 18.09
CA PRO A 119 16.51 36.09 17.02
C PRO A 119 15.96 35.48 15.72
N ARG A 120 16.15 36.18 14.61
CA ARG A 120 15.60 35.82 13.28
C ARG A 120 15.88 34.38 12.88
N GLU A 121 17.02 33.84 13.29
CA GLU A 121 17.49 32.47 13.06
C GLU A 121 16.48 31.44 13.59
N GLU A 122 15.90 31.68 14.75
CA GLU A 122 14.94 30.76 15.37
C GLU A 122 13.57 30.82 14.69
N LYS A 123 13.08 32.03 14.34
CA LYS A 123 11.87 32.20 13.52
C LYS A 123 12.03 31.43 12.19
N SER A 124 13.23 31.46 11.61
CA SER A 124 13.55 30.72 10.38
C SER A 124 13.58 29.20 10.59
N ALA A 125 14.08 28.73 11.74
CA ALA A 125 14.11 27.31 12.10
C ALA A 125 12.69 26.74 12.28
N VAL A 126 11.80 27.48 12.95
CA VAL A 126 10.38 27.12 13.11
C VAL A 126 9.66 27.08 11.75
N ALA A 127 9.91 28.07 10.89
CA ALA A 127 9.35 28.08 9.53
C ALA A 127 9.87 26.89 8.70
N SER A 128 11.16 26.57 8.80
CA SER A 128 11.78 25.42 8.13
C SER A 128 11.19 24.09 8.61
N LEU A 129 11.02 23.91 9.93
CA LEU A 129 10.39 22.72 10.50
C LEU A 129 8.94 22.57 10.01
N THR A 130 8.17 23.65 10.04
CA THR A 130 6.79 23.68 9.52
C THR A 130 6.75 23.27 8.04
N ASN A 131 7.68 23.77 7.23
CA ASN A 131 7.80 23.41 5.82
C ASN A 131 8.20 21.95 5.62
N LYS A 132 9.10 21.40 6.45
CA LYS A 132 9.46 19.97 6.45
C LYS A 132 8.24 19.09 6.76
N ILE A 133 7.43 19.45 7.76
CA ILE A 133 6.19 18.74 8.12
C ILE A 133 5.17 18.79 6.96
N LYS A 134 4.96 19.97 6.37
CA LYS A 134 4.06 20.11 5.21
C LYS A 134 4.57 19.30 4.00
N LYS A 135 5.88 19.30 3.74
CA LYS A 135 6.52 18.53 2.67
C LYS A 135 6.40 17.03 2.91
N SER A 136 6.62 16.55 4.14
CA SER A 136 6.52 15.12 4.47
C SER A 136 5.08 14.61 4.28
N LYS A 137 4.07 15.38 4.70
CA LYS A 137 2.64 15.07 4.44
C LYS A 137 2.35 14.96 2.95
N ARG A 138 2.77 15.94 2.15
CA ARG A 138 2.60 15.90 0.67
C ARG A 138 3.31 14.70 0.04
N ASN A 139 4.53 14.41 0.45
CA ASN A 139 5.30 13.28 -0.06
C ASN A 139 4.66 11.94 0.29
N ASN A 140 4.11 11.79 1.50
CA ASN A 140 3.38 10.59 1.89
C ASN A 140 2.14 10.36 1.01
N LEU A 141 1.35 11.41 0.78
CA LEU A 141 0.20 11.34 -0.13
C LEU A 141 0.61 10.97 -1.56
N TRP A 142 1.71 11.53 -2.06
CA TRP A 142 2.24 11.18 -3.37
C TRP A 142 2.69 9.71 -3.43
N ARG A 143 3.42 9.22 -2.41
CA ARG A 143 3.85 7.81 -2.33
C ARG A 143 2.65 6.86 -2.32
N LYS A 144 1.60 7.15 -1.54
CA LYS A 144 0.36 6.37 -1.52
C LYS A 144 -0.33 6.34 -2.90
N ARG A 145 -0.42 7.49 -3.58
CA ARG A 145 -0.98 7.55 -4.95
C ARG A 145 -0.15 6.75 -5.95
N LYS A 146 1.18 6.83 -5.87
CA LYS A 146 2.08 6.04 -6.73
C LYS A 146 1.89 4.54 -6.50
N GLN A 147 1.87 4.10 -5.23
CA GLN A 147 1.63 2.70 -4.89
C GLN A 147 0.28 2.20 -5.40
N LYS A 148 -0.79 3.01 -5.27
CA LYS A 148 -2.12 2.67 -5.82
C LYS A 148 -2.09 2.45 -7.33
N ARG A 149 -1.46 3.37 -8.09
CA ARG A 149 -1.34 3.22 -9.55
C ARG A 149 -0.54 1.98 -9.94
N ILE A 150 0.53 1.65 -9.22
CA ILE A 150 1.31 0.44 -9.46
C ILE A 150 0.45 -0.81 -9.23
N ALA A 151 -0.31 -0.86 -8.14
CA ALA A 151 -1.22 -1.97 -7.86
C ALA A 151 -2.30 -2.14 -8.95
N GLU A 152 -2.88 -1.03 -9.43
CA GLU A 152 -3.85 -1.04 -10.54
C GLU A 152 -3.23 -1.56 -11.85
N LEU A 153 -2.01 -1.13 -12.18
CA LEU A 153 -1.28 -1.62 -13.35
C LEU A 153 -0.96 -3.11 -13.23
N LEU A 154 -0.51 -3.58 -12.07
CA LEU A 154 -0.25 -4.99 -11.81
C LEU A 154 -1.52 -5.82 -11.95
N ALA A 155 -2.66 -5.37 -11.42
CA ALA A 155 -3.94 -6.06 -11.55
C ALA A 155 -4.37 -6.20 -13.03
N LYS A 156 -4.18 -5.15 -13.84
CA LYS A 156 -4.45 -5.21 -15.29
C LYS A 156 -3.55 -6.20 -16.01
N VAL A 157 -2.25 -6.20 -15.72
CA VAL A 157 -1.30 -7.15 -16.34
C VAL A 157 -1.65 -8.59 -15.99
N VAL A 158 -1.99 -8.87 -14.72
CA VAL A 158 -2.41 -10.21 -14.28
C VAL A 158 -3.70 -10.64 -14.99
N PHE A 159 -4.69 -9.75 -15.09
CA PHE A 159 -5.95 -10.03 -15.77
C PHE A 159 -5.75 -10.33 -17.27
N LEU A 160 -4.98 -9.50 -17.97
CA LEU A 160 -4.66 -9.72 -19.38
C LEU A 160 -3.87 -11.02 -19.57
N GLY A 161 -2.94 -11.33 -18.67
CA GLY A 161 -2.19 -12.60 -18.68
C GLY A 161 -3.10 -13.82 -18.55
N PHE A 162 -4.12 -13.77 -17.70
CA PHE A 162 -5.13 -14.83 -17.59
C PHE A 162 -5.94 -14.98 -18.88
N SER A 163 -6.41 -13.86 -19.45
CA SER A 163 -7.17 -13.85 -20.70
C SER A 163 -6.37 -14.44 -21.87
N MET A 164 -5.09 -14.07 -22.02
CA MET A 164 -4.22 -14.62 -23.07
C MET A 164 -4.03 -16.14 -22.95
N LYS A 165 -3.87 -16.66 -21.71
CA LYS A 165 -3.76 -18.11 -21.48
C LYS A 165 -5.03 -18.84 -21.91
N GLU A 166 -6.20 -18.26 -21.64
CA GLU A 166 -7.48 -18.89 -21.98
C GLU A 166 -7.72 -18.91 -23.49
N ILE A 167 -7.38 -17.82 -24.19
CA ILE A 167 -7.42 -17.76 -25.66
C ILE A 167 -6.48 -18.80 -26.28
N ALA A 168 -5.27 -18.97 -25.74
CA ALA A 168 -4.32 -19.96 -26.25
C ALA A 168 -4.86 -21.40 -26.12
N LYS A 169 -5.49 -21.74 -24.99
CA LYS A 169 -6.13 -23.06 -24.80
C LYS A 169 -7.27 -23.28 -25.80
N LEU A 170 -8.13 -22.28 -26.01
CA LEU A 170 -9.24 -22.37 -26.96
C LEU A 170 -8.74 -22.58 -28.39
N LYS A 171 -7.71 -21.83 -28.81
CA LYS A 171 -7.08 -22.03 -30.12
C LYS A 171 -6.48 -23.43 -30.29
N ALA A 172 -5.78 -23.94 -29.28
CA ALA A 172 -5.21 -25.28 -29.32
C ALA A 172 -6.29 -26.37 -29.43
N LYS A 173 -7.42 -26.19 -28.73
CA LYS A 173 -8.55 -27.12 -28.79
C LYS A 173 -9.23 -27.12 -30.17
N GLU A 174 -9.35 -25.96 -30.80
CA GLU A 174 -9.95 -25.84 -32.14
C GLU A 174 -9.06 -26.49 -33.20
N GLU A 175 -7.74 -26.23 -33.17
CA GLU A 175 -6.81 -26.85 -34.11
C GLU A 175 -6.78 -28.37 -33.96
N LYS A 176 -6.86 -28.88 -32.72
CA LYS A 176 -6.98 -30.32 -32.47
C LYS A 176 -8.21 -30.92 -33.14
N LYS A 177 -9.38 -30.29 -32.99
CA LYS A 177 -10.62 -30.75 -33.65
C LYS A 177 -10.51 -30.74 -35.17
N ARG A 178 -9.90 -29.70 -35.73
CA ARG A 178 -9.64 -29.61 -37.17
C ARG A 178 -8.79 -30.78 -37.65
N LEU A 179 -7.67 -31.06 -36.99
CA LEU A 179 -6.79 -32.18 -37.33
C LEU A 179 -7.50 -33.54 -37.17
N GLU A 180 -8.31 -33.72 -36.14
CA GLU A 180 -9.14 -34.92 -35.98
C GLU A 180 -10.12 -35.10 -37.15
N SER A 181 -10.78 -34.02 -37.60
CA SER A 181 -11.69 -34.07 -38.76
C SER A 181 -10.97 -34.39 -40.08
N GLU A 182 -9.78 -33.83 -40.29
CA GLU A 182 -8.93 -34.14 -41.44
C GLU A 182 -8.49 -35.61 -41.42
N LEU A 183 -8.07 -36.13 -40.26
CA LEU A 183 -7.70 -37.54 -40.10
C LEU A 183 -8.88 -38.48 -40.39
N VAL A 184 -10.07 -38.17 -39.88
CA VAL A 184 -11.30 -38.94 -40.15
C VAL A 184 -11.61 -38.97 -41.66
N MET A 185 -11.47 -37.83 -42.34
CA MET A 185 -11.62 -37.75 -43.80
C MET A 185 -10.61 -38.64 -44.54
N HIS A 186 -9.33 -38.57 -44.16
CA HIS A 186 -8.28 -39.39 -44.77
C HIS A 186 -8.51 -40.89 -44.55
N VAL A 187 -8.88 -41.30 -43.34
CA VAL A 187 -9.23 -42.70 -43.03
C VAL A 187 -10.40 -43.17 -43.89
N ARG A 188 -11.43 -42.34 -44.07
CA ARG A 188 -12.58 -42.66 -44.93
C ARG A 188 -12.17 -42.82 -46.40
N ILE A 189 -11.30 -41.97 -46.91
CA ILE A 189 -10.77 -42.06 -48.27
C ILE A 189 -9.97 -43.36 -48.45
N MET A 190 -9.06 -43.67 -47.53
CA MET A 190 -8.25 -44.90 -47.58
C MET A 190 -9.13 -46.15 -47.57
N ASN A 191 -10.11 -46.24 -46.67
CA ASN A 191 -11.05 -47.36 -46.63
C ASN A 191 -11.82 -47.53 -47.95
N ASN A 192 -12.22 -46.43 -48.60
CA ASN A 192 -12.87 -46.50 -49.91
C ASN A 192 -11.91 -47.02 -51.00
N LEU A 193 -10.64 -46.59 -50.99
CA LEU A 193 -9.62 -47.05 -51.93
C LEU A 193 -9.30 -48.55 -51.73
N ILE A 194 -9.19 -49.00 -50.49
CA ILE A 194 -9.00 -50.43 -50.16
C ILE A 194 -10.17 -51.25 -50.73
N LYS A 195 -11.42 -50.86 -50.45
CA LYS A 195 -12.61 -51.53 -51.00
C LYS A 195 -12.65 -51.56 -52.53
N LEU A 196 -12.23 -50.47 -53.18
CA LEU A 196 -12.14 -50.43 -54.65
C LEU A 196 -11.07 -51.38 -55.18
N THR A 197 -9.95 -51.50 -54.47
CA THR A 197 -8.86 -52.42 -54.82
C THR A 197 -9.28 -53.86 -54.63
N GLU A 198 -9.94 -54.20 -53.52
CA GLU A 198 -10.51 -55.52 -53.26
C GLU A 198 -11.50 -55.94 -54.36
N LYS A 199 -12.41 -55.03 -54.76
CA LYS A 199 -13.33 -55.24 -55.91
C LYS A 199 -12.61 -55.43 -57.24
N LEU A 200 -11.44 -54.82 -57.40
CA LEU A 200 -10.60 -54.95 -58.59
C LEU A 200 -9.83 -56.26 -58.61
N MET A 201 -9.44 -56.77 -57.45
CA MET A 201 -8.78 -58.06 -57.28
C MET A 201 -9.76 -59.24 -57.31
N SER A 202 -11.02 -59.07 -56.89
CA SER A 202 -12.05 -60.13 -56.87
C SER A 202 -12.66 -60.45 -58.26
N GLY A 203 -12.25 -59.75 -59.32
CA GLY A 203 -12.69 -60.06 -60.69
C GLY A 203 -14.12 -59.62 -61.05
N GLU A 204 -14.84 -58.93 -60.16
CA GLU A 204 -16.22 -58.44 -60.38
C GLU A 204 -16.33 -57.29 -61.41
N LEU A 205 -15.20 -56.93 -62.04
CA LEU A 205 -14.99 -55.66 -62.73
C LEU A 205 -15.17 -55.77 -64.26
N GLY A 206 -16.02 -56.68 -64.72
CA GLY A 206 -16.43 -56.80 -66.12
C GLY A 206 -17.32 -55.65 -66.63
N ARG A 207 -17.71 -54.70 -65.76
CA ARG A 207 -18.79 -53.73 -66.02
C ARG A 207 -18.42 -52.25 -65.76
N LEU A 208 -17.13 -51.87 -65.75
CA LEU A 208 -16.73 -50.44 -65.66
C LEU A 208 -16.36 -49.80 -67.02
N PRO A 209 -16.70 -48.49 -67.20
CA PRO A 209 -16.38 -47.72 -68.41
C PRO A 209 -14.89 -47.71 -68.74
N ARG A 210 -14.56 -47.67 -70.05
CA ARG A 210 -13.17 -47.73 -70.57
C ARG A 210 -12.26 -46.61 -70.03
N THR A 211 -12.82 -45.47 -69.62
CA THR A 211 -12.11 -44.30 -69.06
C THR A 211 -11.46 -44.56 -67.69
N LEU A 212 -12.09 -45.36 -66.81
CA LEU A 212 -11.53 -45.77 -65.52
C LEU A 212 -10.45 -46.86 -65.67
N ARG A 213 -10.51 -47.62 -66.76
CA ARG A 213 -9.51 -48.65 -67.11
C ARG A 213 -8.16 -48.03 -67.48
N ALA A 214 -8.16 -46.86 -68.12
CA ALA A 214 -6.95 -46.10 -68.41
C ALA A 214 -6.33 -45.50 -67.13
N ALA A 215 -7.15 -45.04 -66.19
CA ALA A 215 -6.68 -44.51 -64.90
C ALA A 215 -6.03 -45.58 -63.99
N ARG A 216 -6.38 -46.86 -64.17
CA ARG A 216 -5.76 -48.01 -63.47
C ARG A 216 -4.24 -48.06 -63.65
N PHE A 217 -3.72 -47.58 -64.78
CA PHE A 217 -2.29 -47.54 -65.06
C PHE A 217 -1.61 -46.26 -64.55
N SER A 218 -2.36 -45.18 -64.31
CA SER A 218 -1.80 -43.89 -63.89
C SER A 218 -1.64 -43.75 -62.37
N LEU A 219 -2.33 -44.56 -61.56
CA LEU A 219 -2.24 -44.54 -60.09
C LEU A 219 -1.01 -45.31 -59.53
N ILE A 220 -0.20 -45.94 -60.38
CA ILE A 220 1.04 -46.67 -60.03
C ILE A 220 2.28 -45.77 -60.23
N LEU A 221 2.20 -44.46 -59.91
CA LEU A 221 3.36 -43.57 -59.90
C LEU A 221 3.49 -42.86 -58.54
N PRO A 222 4.71 -42.70 -58.01
CA PRO A 222 4.95 -42.31 -56.63
C PRO A 222 4.58 -40.84 -56.41
N LEU A 223 3.77 -40.57 -55.37
CA LEU A 223 3.48 -39.23 -54.90
C LEU A 223 4.77 -38.56 -54.38
N ASP A 224 5.13 -37.45 -55.01
CA ASP A 224 6.31 -36.60 -54.79
C ASP A 224 6.49 -36.19 -53.30
N ALA A 225 7.73 -36.28 -52.83
CA ALA A 225 8.17 -36.32 -51.43
C ALA A 225 8.18 -34.96 -50.70
N LYS A 226 7.37 -33.98 -51.12
CA LYS A 226 7.44 -32.61 -50.58
C LYS A 226 6.39 -32.26 -49.52
N ASN A 227 5.37 -33.11 -49.32
CA ASN A 227 4.35 -32.92 -48.28
C ASN A 227 4.22 -34.10 -47.30
N SER A 228 5.22 -34.98 -47.22
CA SER A 228 5.20 -36.23 -46.43
C SER A 228 5.55 -36.04 -44.93
N LYS A 229 5.02 -35.03 -44.25
CA LYS A 229 5.26 -34.89 -42.80
C LYS A 229 4.33 -35.73 -41.91
N VAL A 230 3.35 -36.47 -42.46
CA VAL A 230 2.38 -37.22 -41.63
C VAL A 230 2.14 -38.68 -42.06
N LEU A 231 2.75 -39.20 -43.11
CA LEU A 231 2.51 -40.60 -43.51
C LEU A 231 3.83 -41.32 -43.75
N PHE A 232 4.34 -42.03 -42.74
CA PHE A 232 4.98 -43.34 -42.88
C PHE A 232 5.40 -43.87 -41.49
N SER A 233 4.54 -44.69 -40.90
CA SER A 233 4.88 -45.67 -39.86
C SER A 233 3.59 -46.37 -39.49
N LEU A 234 3.25 -47.46 -40.18
CA LEU A 234 2.72 -48.70 -39.60
C LEU A 234 2.28 -49.69 -40.71
N VAL A 235 3.22 -50.28 -41.46
CA VAL A 235 3.01 -51.62 -42.06
C VAL A 235 4.37 -52.32 -42.12
N PHE A 236 4.74 -52.97 -41.01
CA PHE A 236 5.71 -54.07 -41.04
C PHE A 236 5.30 -55.12 -40.00
N VAL A 237 4.15 -55.74 -40.23
CA VAL A 237 3.86 -57.09 -39.71
C VAL A 237 2.96 -57.76 -40.74
N SER A 238 3.54 -58.56 -41.63
CA SER A 238 3.05 -59.89 -42.04
C SER A 238 3.84 -60.38 -43.26
N SER A 239 4.28 -61.65 -43.19
CA SER A 239 4.85 -62.47 -44.27
C SER A 239 6.34 -62.33 -44.61
N LEU A 240 7.18 -62.79 -43.68
CA LEU A 240 8.11 -63.90 -43.99
C LEU A 240 7.47 -65.12 -43.33
N GLY A 241 6.97 -66.12 -44.04
CA GLY A 241 7.74 -66.96 -44.94
C GLY A 241 7.60 -68.37 -44.37
N ASN A 242 6.48 -69.01 -44.69
CA ASN A 242 6.26 -70.42 -44.48
C ASN A 242 6.93 -71.11 -45.67
N ASP A 243 8.07 -71.77 -45.43
CA ASP A 243 8.66 -72.80 -46.28
C ASP A 243 9.84 -73.42 -45.50
N TYR A 244 9.53 -74.43 -44.67
CA TYR A 244 10.21 -75.72 -44.48
C TYR A 244 9.46 -76.55 -43.42
#